data_AF-A0A2D5VEC6-F1
#
_entry.id   AF-A0A2D5VEC6-F1
#
_cell.length_a   1.000
_cell.length_b   1.000
_cell.length_c   1.000
_cell.angle_alpha   90.00
_cell.angle_beta   90.00
_cell.angle_gamma   90.00
#
_symmetry.space_group_name_H-M   'P 1'
#
loop_
_entity.id
_entity.type
_entity.pdbx_description
1 polymer ?
#
loop_
_entity_poly.entity_id
_entity_poly.type
_entity_poly.pdbx_seq_one_letter_code
_entity_poly.pdbx_strand_id
1 'polypeptide(L)'
;MKKLLLVCCLFFALAAYMVEAGVTNCGSIANKPPKPAKKVTKEDVKVENDYDKVIAPKEGEGVHYLTVVSGDSPKPNKCGLLASNDPAKWAGWGGPLDCDNCSIGEGKGTRNEIVIGGTYFPRGIGTHGMANYTYDLTGAAYAKFEGYVGMSDEKDPTGCNHGGTSTFTFKVDGKEAFKSDTIPGSKDGKNVAPVKVEFDIPTGAKKLEIEIGDGGDGVGCDHSALGDAKLLTAQATTDVEADQKLPTSWADIKSSY
;
A
#
# COMPACT_ATOMS: atom_id res chain seq x y z
N MET A 1 64.91 20.42 28.17
CA MET A 1 63.55 20.47 28.74
C MET A 1 62.55 20.38 27.59
N LYS A 2 61.59 19.45 27.69
CA LYS A 2 60.92 18.76 26.58
C LYS A 2 59.89 19.62 25.83
N LYS A 3 59.86 19.45 24.50
CA LYS A 3 58.84 19.98 23.57
C LYS A 3 57.51 19.25 23.79
N LEU A 4 56.42 20.02 23.90
CA LEU A 4 55.05 19.52 24.02
C LEU A 4 54.48 19.26 22.62
N LEU A 5 54.18 18.00 22.30
CA LEU A 5 53.56 17.59 21.04
C LEU A 5 52.04 17.57 21.23
N LEU A 6 51.33 18.39 20.45
CA LEU A 6 49.87 18.45 20.40
C LEU A 6 49.37 17.25 19.58
N VAL A 7 48.71 16.28 20.24
CA VAL A 7 48.06 15.15 19.56
C VAL A 7 46.60 15.54 19.32
N CYS A 8 46.27 15.87 18.08
CA CYS A 8 44.91 16.13 17.64
C CYS A 8 44.25 14.78 17.33
N CYS A 9 43.46 14.25 18.27
CA CYS A 9 42.63 13.06 18.05
C CYS A 9 41.45 13.43 17.14
N LEU A 10 41.64 13.28 15.82
CA LEU A 10 40.55 13.25 14.86
C LEU A 10 39.70 11.99 15.11
N PHE A 11 38.57 12.16 15.79
CA PHE A 11 37.49 11.19 15.79
C PHE A 11 36.92 11.12 14.37
N PHE A 12 37.39 10.15 13.59
CA PHE A 12 36.67 9.70 12.40
C PHE A 12 35.40 8.98 12.88
N ALA A 13 34.30 9.73 12.97
CA ALA A 13 32.98 9.12 12.94
C ALA A 13 32.82 8.50 11.55
N LEU A 14 33.07 7.19 11.44
CA LEU A 14 32.57 6.41 10.32
C LEU A 14 31.04 6.46 10.44
N ALA A 15 30.43 7.46 9.80
CA ALA A 15 29.06 7.35 9.34
C ALA A 15 29.06 6.17 8.36
N ALA A 16 28.64 5.01 8.82
CA ALA A 16 28.19 3.96 7.93
C ALA A 16 27.02 4.56 7.16
N TYR A 17 27.31 5.10 5.97
CA TYR A 17 26.31 5.25 4.94
C TYR A 17 25.82 3.84 4.66
N MET A 18 24.75 3.46 5.35
CA MET A 18 23.88 2.40 4.88
C MET A 18 23.36 2.94 3.55
N VAL A 19 24.02 2.53 2.47
CA VAL A 19 23.44 2.63 1.13
C VAL A 19 22.07 2.01 1.28
N GLU A 20 21.03 2.79 1.02
CA GLU A 20 19.64 2.34 0.90
C GLU A 20 19.60 1.33 -0.27
N ALA A 21 20.04 0.11 0.01
CA ALA A 21 20.16 -0.95 -0.97
C ALA A 21 18.78 -1.60 -1.08
N GLY A 22 17.89 -0.94 -1.81
CA GLY A 22 16.65 -1.56 -2.23
C GLY A 22 15.58 -0.55 -2.52
N VAL A 23 15.54 -0.03 -3.76
CA VAL A 23 14.54 -0.42 -4.77
C VAL A 23 15.03 0.07 -6.16
N THR A 24 15.98 -0.63 -6.80
CA THR A 24 16.55 -0.20 -8.10
C THR A 24 16.00 -0.96 -9.31
N ASN A 25 15.11 -1.94 -9.11
CA ASN A 25 14.60 -2.80 -10.18
C ASN A 25 13.21 -2.36 -10.59
N CYS A 26 13.21 -1.35 -11.43
CA CYS A 26 12.05 -0.63 -11.90
C CYS A 26 11.88 -1.05 -13.38
N GLY A 27 11.09 -2.09 -13.64
CA GLY A 27 10.92 -2.68 -14.98
C GLY A 27 10.01 -1.87 -15.90
N SER A 28 9.77 -2.29 -17.14
CA SER A 28 8.88 -1.56 -18.05
C SER A 28 7.44 -2.03 -17.90
N ILE A 29 6.56 -1.13 -17.46
CA ILE A 29 5.13 -1.30 -17.70
C ILE A 29 4.77 -0.49 -18.94
N ALA A 30 4.49 -1.17 -20.05
CA ALA A 30 3.76 -0.52 -21.13
C ALA A 30 2.31 -0.35 -20.64
N ASN A 31 1.90 0.84 -20.18
CA ASN A 31 0.47 1.00 -19.92
C ASN A 31 -0.19 2.32 -20.25
N LYS A 32 -1.42 2.16 -20.74
CA LYS A 32 -2.45 3.17 -20.70
C LYS A 32 -2.79 3.45 -19.23
N PRO A 33 -2.89 4.72 -18.82
CA PRO A 33 -3.33 5.04 -17.48
C PRO A 33 -4.73 4.44 -17.22
N PRO A 34 -5.03 4.03 -15.98
CA PRO A 34 -6.36 3.56 -15.63
C PRO A 34 -7.41 4.64 -15.92
N LYS A 35 -8.65 4.20 -16.18
CA LYS A 35 -9.80 5.10 -16.28
C LYS A 35 -9.95 5.87 -14.95
N PRO A 36 -10.01 7.21 -14.98
CA PRO A 36 -10.15 8.01 -13.77
C PRO A 36 -11.45 7.71 -13.02
N ALA A 37 -11.36 7.69 -11.69
CA ALA A 37 -12.51 7.63 -10.79
C ALA A 37 -13.28 8.96 -10.82
N LYS A 38 -14.58 8.91 -10.52
CA LYS A 38 -15.45 10.07 -10.61
C LYS A 38 -15.66 10.71 -9.24
N LYS A 39 -15.16 11.93 -9.04
CA LYS A 39 -15.45 12.68 -7.82
C LYS A 39 -16.93 13.06 -7.76
N VAL A 40 -17.57 12.79 -6.63
CA VAL A 40 -18.96 13.13 -6.33
C VAL A 40 -19.05 13.89 -5.00
N THR A 41 -20.22 14.47 -4.72
CA THR A 41 -20.48 15.14 -3.42
C THR A 41 -20.77 14.16 -2.29
N LYS A 42 -21.25 12.97 -2.66
CA LYS A 42 -21.56 11.85 -1.78
C LYS A 42 -21.55 10.58 -2.62
N GLU A 43 -20.96 9.51 -2.09
CA GLU A 43 -20.98 8.19 -2.72
C GLU A 43 -22.40 7.77 -3.14
N ASP A 44 -22.49 7.27 -4.37
CA ASP A 44 -23.69 6.69 -4.97
C ASP A 44 -23.30 5.38 -5.65
N VAL A 45 -23.68 4.25 -5.02
CA VAL A 45 -23.47 2.88 -5.53
C VAL A 45 -23.91 2.65 -6.98
N LYS A 46 -24.75 3.52 -7.56
CA LYS A 46 -25.20 3.44 -8.97
C LYS A 46 -24.22 4.08 -9.94
N VAL A 47 -23.25 4.85 -9.45
CA VAL A 47 -22.22 5.49 -10.23
C VAL A 47 -20.96 4.64 -10.11
N GLU A 48 -20.55 4.05 -11.23
CA GLU A 48 -19.34 3.24 -11.31
C GLU A 48 -18.12 4.04 -10.83
N ASN A 49 -17.37 3.45 -9.90
CA ASN A 49 -16.08 3.94 -9.42
C ASN A 49 -16.07 5.43 -9.01
N ASP A 50 -17.09 5.84 -8.24
CA ASP A 50 -17.18 7.20 -7.70
C ASP A 50 -16.53 7.36 -6.33
N TYR A 51 -16.15 8.57 -5.96
CA TYR A 51 -15.55 8.82 -4.65
C TYR A 51 -15.94 10.18 -4.08
N ASP A 52 -16.08 10.22 -2.76
CA ASP A 52 -16.25 11.46 -1.98
C ASP A 52 -15.10 11.68 -0.96
N LYS A 53 -14.25 10.67 -0.76
CA LYS A 53 -13.06 10.72 0.11
C LYS A 53 -11.79 10.39 -0.67
N VAL A 54 -10.67 10.90 -0.17
CA VAL A 54 -9.35 10.61 -0.70
C VAL A 54 -8.41 10.33 0.47
N ILE A 55 -7.66 9.23 0.39
CA ILE A 55 -6.50 9.01 1.23
C ILE A 55 -5.27 9.39 0.41
N ALA A 56 -4.68 10.53 0.75
CA ALA A 56 -3.48 11.02 0.07
C ALA A 56 -2.30 10.08 0.36
N PRO A 57 -1.43 9.83 -0.63
CA PRO A 57 -0.24 9.01 -0.42
C PRO A 57 0.72 9.69 0.54
N LYS A 58 1.42 8.88 1.31
CA LYS A 58 2.53 9.33 2.14
C LYS A 58 3.81 9.36 1.31
N GLU A 59 4.51 10.48 1.39
CA GLU A 59 5.82 10.67 0.76
C GLU A 59 6.87 10.82 1.86
N GLY A 60 8.09 10.33 1.62
CA GLY A 60 9.19 10.47 2.56
C GLY A 60 10.22 9.36 2.40
N GLU A 61 11.39 9.55 3.02
CA GLU A 61 12.36 8.47 3.19
C GLU A 61 11.76 7.39 4.09
N GLY A 62 12.09 6.12 3.81
CA GLY A 62 11.58 4.99 4.59
C GLY A 62 10.11 4.63 4.35
N VAL A 63 9.45 5.20 3.34
CA VAL A 63 8.09 4.81 2.90
C VAL A 63 8.20 3.94 1.65
N HIS A 64 7.82 2.66 1.78
CA HIS A 64 7.94 1.68 0.70
C HIS A 64 6.58 1.06 0.39
N TYR A 65 5.95 1.50 -0.68
CA TYR A 65 4.68 0.95 -1.15
C TYR A 65 4.84 -0.46 -1.71
N LEU A 66 3.86 -1.33 -1.46
CA LEU A 66 3.80 -2.63 -2.11
C LEU A 66 3.42 -2.47 -3.59
N THR A 67 3.98 -3.31 -4.46
CA THR A 67 3.61 -3.39 -5.88
C THR A 67 3.68 -4.82 -6.42
N VAL A 68 2.97 -5.06 -7.52
CA VAL A 68 3.01 -6.31 -8.30
C VAL A 68 3.49 -6.08 -9.73
N VAL A 69 3.88 -4.84 -10.04
CA VAL A 69 4.42 -4.43 -11.32
C VAL A 69 5.66 -3.59 -11.08
N SER A 70 6.72 -3.82 -11.86
CA SER A 70 7.96 -3.05 -11.78
C SER A 70 7.96 -1.96 -12.85
N GLY A 71 8.35 -0.71 -12.52
CA GLY A 71 8.22 0.48 -13.38
C GLY A 71 9.46 1.38 -13.42
N ASP A 72 10.06 1.77 -14.55
CA ASP A 72 11.20 2.71 -14.64
C ASP A 72 10.84 4.21 -14.78
N SER A 73 11.71 5.04 -14.22
CA SER A 73 11.79 6.52 -14.08
C SER A 73 11.23 7.41 -15.23
N PRO A 74 10.83 8.69 -14.98
CA PRO A 74 11.01 9.46 -13.74
C PRO A 74 9.75 9.72 -12.91
N LYS A 75 8.64 9.00 -13.16
CA LYS A 75 7.49 8.75 -12.25
C LYS A 75 6.42 7.96 -13.02
N PRO A 76 5.94 6.81 -12.50
CA PRO A 76 5.26 6.72 -11.19
C PRO A 76 6.07 6.05 -10.06
N ASN A 77 5.83 6.51 -8.83
CA ASN A 77 5.98 5.78 -7.56
C ASN A 77 7.33 5.56 -6.86
N LYS A 78 8.43 6.24 -7.23
CA LYS A 78 9.69 6.15 -6.43
C LYS A 78 10.12 4.69 -6.10
N CYS A 79 9.80 3.75 -6.99
CA CYS A 79 10.02 2.31 -6.86
C CYS A 79 9.33 1.67 -5.61
N GLY A 80 8.27 0.89 -5.84
CA GLY A 80 7.61 0.09 -4.80
C GLY A 80 8.30 -1.27 -4.55
N LEU A 81 8.08 -1.87 -3.40
CA LEU A 81 8.55 -3.22 -3.08
C LEU A 81 7.75 -4.25 -3.89
N LEU A 82 8.41 -4.94 -4.82
CA LEU A 82 7.80 -5.93 -5.70
C LEU A 82 7.54 -7.25 -4.97
N ALA A 83 6.40 -7.87 -5.22
CA ALA A 83 6.13 -9.23 -4.75
C ALA A 83 7.14 -10.24 -5.35
N SER A 84 7.63 -11.16 -4.53
CA SER A 84 8.71 -12.10 -4.86
C SER A 84 8.22 -13.51 -5.20
N ASN A 85 6.95 -13.83 -4.96
CA ASN A 85 6.35 -15.10 -5.34
C ASN A 85 5.92 -15.14 -6.81
N ASP A 86 5.52 -16.32 -7.28
CA ASP A 86 5.02 -16.56 -8.64
C ASP A 86 3.88 -15.59 -9.02
N PRO A 87 4.04 -14.77 -10.07
CA PRO A 87 3.01 -13.86 -10.55
C PRO A 87 1.68 -14.51 -10.91
N ALA A 88 1.66 -15.81 -11.23
CA ALA A 88 0.42 -16.56 -11.47
C ALA A 88 -0.50 -16.63 -10.24
N LYS A 89 0.00 -16.29 -9.05
CA LYS A 89 -0.77 -16.26 -7.80
C LYS A 89 -1.30 -14.88 -7.43
N TRP A 90 -0.94 -13.84 -8.18
CA TRP A 90 -1.23 -12.44 -7.81
C TRP A 90 -2.66 -11.99 -8.10
N ALA A 91 -3.40 -12.71 -8.93
CA ALA A 91 -4.83 -12.50 -9.13
C ALA A 91 -5.48 -13.81 -9.57
N GLY A 92 -6.62 -14.17 -8.98
CA GLY A 92 -7.36 -15.37 -9.38
C GLY A 92 -7.98 -15.24 -10.78
N TRP A 93 -8.31 -14.01 -11.18
CA TRP A 93 -8.88 -13.67 -12.49
C TRP A 93 -8.46 -12.26 -12.93
N GLY A 94 -8.54 -11.95 -14.23
CA GLY A 94 -8.26 -10.63 -14.80
C GLY A 94 -6.79 -10.20 -14.81
N GLY A 95 -5.90 -10.99 -14.21
CA GLY A 95 -4.45 -10.76 -14.20
C GLY A 95 -3.74 -11.18 -15.49
N PRO A 96 -2.43 -10.89 -15.61
CA PRO A 96 -1.66 -10.05 -14.70
C PRO A 96 -2.09 -8.58 -14.83
N LEU A 97 -1.84 -7.79 -13.77
CA LEU A 97 -1.95 -6.33 -13.89
C LEU A 97 -0.94 -5.83 -14.90
N ASP A 98 -1.41 -4.91 -15.75
CA ASP A 98 -0.58 -4.21 -16.71
C ASP A 98 -0.38 -2.76 -16.32
N CYS A 99 -0.92 -2.23 -15.21
CA CYS A 99 -0.65 -0.88 -14.66
C CYS A 99 -0.23 -0.95 -13.21
N ASP A 100 0.42 0.12 -12.78
CA ASP A 100 0.57 0.45 -11.39
C ASP A 100 -0.63 1.27 -10.89
N ASN A 101 -0.93 1.22 -9.59
CA ASN A 101 -2.02 1.96 -8.93
C ASN A 101 -3.39 1.82 -9.60
N CYS A 102 -3.74 0.62 -10.04
CA CYS A 102 -4.99 0.39 -10.72
C CYS A 102 -5.73 -0.82 -10.18
N SER A 103 -7.04 -0.80 -10.37
CA SER A 103 -7.93 -1.92 -10.11
C SER A 103 -7.65 -3.09 -11.06
N ILE A 104 -8.21 -4.27 -10.73
CA ILE A 104 -8.15 -5.42 -11.64
C ILE A 104 -9.08 -5.21 -12.85
N GLY A 105 -10.25 -4.59 -12.67
CA GLY A 105 -11.25 -4.48 -13.74
C GLY A 105 -11.60 -5.84 -14.36
N GLU A 106 -12.11 -5.84 -15.58
CA GLU A 106 -12.47 -7.04 -16.35
C GLU A 106 -11.28 -7.68 -17.10
N GLY A 107 -10.06 -7.36 -16.69
CA GLY A 107 -8.84 -7.78 -17.38
C GLY A 107 -8.13 -6.66 -18.14
N LYS A 108 -7.14 -7.06 -18.95
CA LYS A 108 -6.22 -6.14 -19.61
C LYS A 108 -6.96 -5.04 -20.41
N GLY A 109 -6.63 -3.79 -20.15
CA GLY A 109 -7.23 -2.63 -20.83
C GLY A 109 -8.54 -2.11 -20.24
N THR A 110 -9.06 -2.70 -19.16
CA THR A 110 -10.30 -2.28 -18.48
C THR A 110 -10.06 -1.73 -17.06
N ARG A 111 -8.85 -1.26 -16.82
CA ARG A 111 -8.34 -0.87 -15.50
C ARG A 111 -8.91 0.48 -15.08
N ASN A 112 -9.24 0.61 -13.81
CA ASN A 112 -9.74 1.84 -13.21
C ASN A 112 -8.80 2.29 -12.07
N GLU A 113 -8.93 3.55 -11.68
CA GLU A 113 -8.33 4.03 -10.44
C GLU A 113 -8.90 3.29 -9.23
N ILE A 114 -8.09 3.14 -8.18
CA ILE A 114 -8.46 2.34 -7.01
C ILE A 114 -9.40 3.14 -6.11
N VAL A 115 -10.63 2.68 -6.00
CA VAL A 115 -11.62 3.18 -5.05
C VAL A 115 -12.16 2.00 -4.25
N ILE A 116 -12.29 2.17 -2.95
CA ILE A 116 -12.91 1.20 -2.04
C ILE A 116 -13.93 1.98 -1.20
N GLY A 117 -15.21 1.63 -1.27
CA GLY A 117 -16.23 2.24 -0.42
C GLY A 117 -16.32 3.76 -0.53
N GLY A 118 -16.25 4.30 -1.76
CA GLY A 118 -16.25 5.74 -2.04
C GLY A 118 -14.96 6.46 -1.64
N THR A 119 -13.91 5.73 -1.27
CA THR A 119 -12.61 6.29 -0.89
C THR A 119 -11.58 6.02 -1.98
N TYR A 120 -11.10 7.08 -2.61
CA TYR A 120 -10.05 7.03 -3.62
C TYR A 120 -8.65 6.89 -3.01
N PHE A 121 -7.88 5.97 -3.58
CA PHE A 121 -6.49 5.68 -3.23
C PHE A 121 -5.60 5.90 -4.45
N PRO A 122 -4.77 6.97 -4.46
CA PRO A 122 -3.79 7.20 -5.53
C PRO A 122 -2.69 6.13 -5.60
N ARG A 123 -2.52 5.35 -4.52
CA ARG A 123 -1.55 4.26 -4.41
C ARG A 123 -2.26 2.98 -4.00
N GLY A 124 -1.94 1.86 -4.65
CA GLY A 124 -2.51 0.57 -4.27
C GLY A 124 -2.35 -0.52 -5.32
N ILE A 125 -2.94 -1.67 -5.03
CA ILE A 125 -2.95 -2.85 -5.90
C ILE A 125 -4.38 -3.35 -6.05
N GLY A 126 -4.90 -3.38 -7.27
CA GLY A 126 -6.12 -4.11 -7.61
C GLY A 126 -5.87 -5.59 -7.83
N THR A 127 -6.84 -6.42 -7.49
CA THR A 127 -6.74 -7.88 -7.62
C THR A 127 -8.10 -8.55 -7.67
N HIS A 128 -8.10 -9.86 -7.87
CA HIS A 128 -9.29 -10.69 -7.81
C HIS A 128 -9.02 -11.88 -6.87
N GLY A 129 -9.92 -12.13 -5.91
CA GLY A 129 -9.84 -13.31 -5.05
C GLY A 129 -9.97 -14.62 -5.84
N MET A 130 -9.23 -15.70 -5.56
CA MET A 130 -8.16 -15.82 -4.57
C MET A 130 -6.83 -15.26 -5.09
N ALA A 131 -6.06 -14.61 -4.22
CA ALA A 131 -4.73 -14.08 -4.56
C ALA A 131 -3.75 -14.24 -3.40
N ASN A 132 -2.46 -14.34 -3.71
CA ASN A 132 -1.37 -14.44 -2.74
C ASN A 132 -0.19 -13.58 -3.14
N TYR A 133 0.29 -12.77 -2.21
CA TYR A 133 1.51 -11.98 -2.37
C TYR A 133 2.52 -12.35 -1.29
N THR A 134 3.79 -12.39 -1.67
CA THR A 134 4.90 -12.49 -0.73
C THR A 134 5.88 -11.36 -1.02
N TYR A 135 6.27 -10.62 0.00
CA TYR A 135 7.24 -9.54 -0.09
C TYR A 135 8.46 -9.86 0.77
N ASP A 136 9.65 -9.62 0.21
CA ASP A 136 10.91 -9.77 0.93
C ASP A 136 11.17 -8.55 1.81
N LEU A 137 11.30 -8.78 3.11
CA LEU A 137 11.52 -7.73 4.11
C LEU A 137 13.00 -7.52 4.45
N THR A 138 13.92 -8.24 3.79
CA THR A 138 15.36 -8.18 4.10
C THR A 138 16.08 -6.96 3.53
N GLY A 139 15.47 -6.26 2.57
CA GLY A 139 16.07 -5.09 1.91
C GLY A 139 16.14 -3.83 2.77
N ALA A 140 15.35 -3.74 3.85
CA ALA A 140 15.35 -2.58 4.76
C ALA A 140 14.89 -2.95 6.17
N ALA A 141 15.16 -2.07 7.14
CA ALA A 141 14.70 -2.22 8.52
C ALA A 141 13.26 -1.70 8.68
N TYR A 142 12.30 -2.44 8.13
CA TYR A 142 10.88 -2.13 8.27
C TYR A 142 10.42 -2.27 9.73
N ALA A 143 9.63 -1.31 10.18
CA ALA A 143 9.08 -1.25 11.53
C ALA A 143 7.55 -1.44 11.55
N LYS A 144 6.85 -1.12 10.46
CA LYS A 144 5.39 -1.10 10.43
C LYS A 144 4.82 -1.36 9.04
N PHE A 145 3.69 -2.04 8.96
CA PHE A 145 2.83 -2.06 7.78
C PHE A 145 1.60 -1.17 8.01
N GLU A 146 1.21 -0.43 6.98
CA GLU A 146 -0.04 0.35 6.95
C GLU A 146 -0.70 0.22 5.58
N GLY A 147 -2.02 0.09 5.57
CA GLY A 147 -2.80 0.12 4.35
C GLY A 147 -4.29 -0.02 4.62
N TYR A 148 -5.03 -0.22 3.54
CA TYR A 148 -6.46 -0.45 3.55
C TYR A 148 -6.77 -1.63 2.64
N VAL A 149 -7.79 -2.39 2.99
CA VAL A 149 -8.29 -3.50 2.19
C VAL A 149 -9.80 -3.39 2.02
N GLY A 150 -10.28 -3.95 0.92
CA GLY A 150 -11.70 -4.08 0.68
C GLY A 150 -11.97 -4.45 -0.76
N MET A 151 -13.24 -4.38 -1.10
CA MET A 151 -13.71 -4.61 -2.45
C MET A 151 -13.57 -3.34 -3.26
N SER A 152 -13.10 -3.46 -4.50
CA SER A 152 -12.91 -2.32 -5.38
C SER A 152 -14.26 -1.88 -6.01
N ASP A 153 -14.48 -0.57 -6.17
CA ASP A 153 -15.76 0.03 -6.59
C ASP A 153 -15.94 0.14 -8.13
N GLU A 154 -15.00 -0.40 -8.90
CA GLU A 154 -14.98 -0.41 -10.37
C GLU A 154 -15.86 -1.48 -11.02
N LYS A 155 -16.50 -2.32 -10.20
CA LYS A 155 -17.25 -3.51 -10.63
C LYS A 155 -18.26 -3.15 -11.70
N ASP A 156 -18.46 -4.05 -12.67
CA ASP A 156 -19.55 -3.90 -13.63
C ASP A 156 -20.91 -3.99 -12.90
N PRO A 157 -21.68 -2.89 -12.81
CA PRO A 157 -22.97 -2.90 -12.13
C PRO A 157 -24.00 -3.78 -12.85
N THR A 158 -23.78 -4.13 -14.12
CA THR A 158 -24.69 -4.97 -14.92
C THR A 158 -24.48 -6.47 -14.73
N GLY A 159 -23.25 -6.90 -14.46
CA GLY A 159 -22.89 -8.32 -14.26
C GLY A 159 -22.68 -8.71 -12.80
N CYS A 160 -22.12 -7.80 -11.99
CA CYS A 160 -21.70 -8.08 -10.62
C CYS A 160 -22.57 -7.39 -9.55
N ASN A 161 -23.58 -6.61 -9.97
CA ASN A 161 -24.50 -5.87 -9.10
C ASN A 161 -23.76 -5.11 -7.97
N HIS A 162 -23.76 -5.68 -6.78
CA HIS A 162 -23.27 -5.14 -5.51
C HIS A 162 -21.86 -5.63 -5.15
N GLY A 163 -21.25 -6.41 -6.04
CA GLY A 163 -19.93 -7.01 -5.92
C GLY A 163 -19.89 -8.38 -5.25
N GLY A 164 -18.73 -9.05 -5.35
CA GLY A 164 -18.42 -10.27 -4.62
C GLY A 164 -17.97 -10.02 -3.18
N THR A 165 -17.33 -11.02 -2.59
CA THR A 165 -16.85 -10.97 -1.20
C THR A 165 -15.41 -11.44 -1.08
N SER A 166 -14.66 -10.91 -0.11
CA SER A 166 -13.29 -11.37 0.10
C SER A 166 -12.89 -11.33 1.57
N THR A 167 -11.89 -12.13 1.91
CA THR A 167 -11.19 -12.06 3.20
C THR A 167 -9.73 -11.70 2.96
N PHE A 168 -9.11 -11.02 3.91
CA PHE A 168 -7.72 -10.57 3.81
C PHE A 168 -6.97 -11.06 5.05
N THR A 169 -5.91 -11.82 4.84
CA THR A 169 -5.03 -12.30 5.91
C THR A 169 -3.61 -11.84 5.62
N PHE A 170 -2.98 -11.20 6.61
CA PHE A 170 -1.60 -10.76 6.56
C PHE A 170 -0.80 -11.56 7.56
N LYS A 171 0.34 -12.10 7.12
CA LYS A 171 1.25 -12.87 7.95
C LYS A 171 2.66 -12.29 7.85
N VAL A 172 3.38 -12.27 8.97
CA VAL A 172 4.80 -11.96 9.00
C VAL A 172 5.55 -13.21 9.43
N ASP A 173 6.44 -13.70 8.56
CA ASP A 173 7.14 -14.97 8.71
C ASP A 173 6.19 -16.14 9.08
N GLY A 174 5.07 -16.25 8.36
CA GLY A 174 4.04 -17.27 8.57
C GLY A 174 3.13 -17.07 9.79
N LYS A 175 3.35 -16.04 10.63
CA LYS A 175 2.48 -15.74 11.78
C LYS A 175 1.44 -14.70 11.41
N GLU A 176 0.18 -14.96 11.71
CA GLU A 176 -0.92 -14.01 11.48
C GLU A 176 -0.67 -12.70 12.25
N ALA A 177 -0.63 -11.60 11.50
CA ALA A 177 -0.52 -10.23 12.02
C ALA A 177 -1.87 -9.50 11.91
N PHE A 178 -2.68 -9.86 10.91
CA PHE A 178 -4.04 -9.36 10.74
C PHE A 178 -4.89 -10.37 9.97
N LYS A 179 -6.17 -10.43 10.29
CA LYS A 179 -7.18 -11.17 9.54
C LYS A 179 -8.50 -10.39 9.56
N SER A 180 -9.10 -10.18 8.40
CA SER A 180 -10.42 -9.57 8.29
C SER A 180 -11.53 -10.60 8.48
N ASP A 181 -12.71 -10.12 8.85
CA ASP A 181 -13.97 -10.81 8.52
C ASP A 181 -14.19 -10.81 7.00
N THR A 182 -15.24 -11.50 6.52
CA THR A 182 -15.67 -11.39 5.12
C THR A 182 -16.15 -9.97 4.83
N ILE A 183 -15.56 -9.35 3.81
CA ILE A 183 -15.88 -7.99 3.36
C ILE A 183 -16.68 -8.10 2.06
N PRO A 184 -17.98 -7.72 2.04
CA PRO A 184 -18.75 -7.67 0.80
C PRO A 184 -18.50 -6.36 0.04
N GLY A 185 -18.81 -6.35 -1.26
CA GLY A 185 -18.69 -5.14 -2.10
C GLY A 185 -19.57 -3.99 -1.63
N SER A 186 -20.80 -4.33 -1.25
CA SER A 186 -21.76 -3.37 -0.72
C SER A 186 -22.68 -4.05 0.28
N LYS A 187 -23.31 -3.23 1.11
CA LYS A 187 -24.26 -3.65 2.12
C LYS A 187 -25.31 -2.56 2.28
N ASP A 188 -26.58 -2.97 2.36
CA ASP A 188 -27.72 -2.06 2.55
C ASP A 188 -27.77 -0.92 1.50
N GLY A 189 -27.39 -1.24 0.25
CA GLY A 189 -27.41 -0.31 -0.88
C GLY A 189 -26.29 0.74 -0.90
N LYS A 190 -25.14 0.46 -0.27
CA LYS A 190 -23.94 1.32 -0.26
C LYS A 190 -22.68 0.48 -0.36
N ASN A 191 -21.64 0.99 -1.01
CA ASN A 191 -20.33 0.33 -1.00
C ASN A 191 -19.78 0.22 0.43
N VAL A 192 -19.10 -0.88 0.73
CA VAL A 192 -18.51 -1.08 2.06
C VAL A 192 -17.23 -0.28 2.19
N ALA A 193 -17.13 0.51 3.27
CA ALA A 193 -15.95 1.31 3.55
C ALA A 193 -14.67 0.45 3.67
N PRO A 194 -13.51 1.00 3.29
CA PRO A 194 -12.24 0.28 3.38
C PRO A 194 -11.90 -0.04 4.84
N VAL A 195 -11.36 -1.24 5.07
CA VAL A 195 -10.85 -1.67 6.38
C VAL A 195 -9.39 -1.27 6.50
N LYS A 196 -9.05 -0.46 7.50
CA LYS A 196 -7.65 -0.11 7.79
C LYS A 196 -6.92 -1.33 8.35
N VAL A 197 -5.74 -1.60 7.80
CA VAL A 197 -4.82 -2.65 8.24
C VAL A 197 -3.52 -2.01 8.71
N GLU A 198 -3.14 -2.29 9.93
CA GLU A 198 -1.95 -1.70 10.55
C GLU A 198 -1.37 -2.66 11.59
N PHE A 199 -0.08 -2.95 11.51
CA PHE A 199 0.64 -3.77 12.49
C PHE A 199 2.13 -3.51 12.46
N ASP A 200 2.80 -3.76 13.59
CA ASP A 200 4.25 -3.66 13.70
C ASP A 200 4.93 -4.83 12.97
N ILE A 201 6.07 -4.54 12.35
CA ILE A 201 6.95 -5.53 11.75
C ILE A 201 8.02 -5.91 12.79
N PRO A 202 8.07 -7.17 13.26
CA PRO A 202 9.10 -7.61 14.17
C PRO A 202 10.50 -7.39 13.61
N THR A 203 11.43 -6.96 14.47
CA THR A 203 12.83 -6.75 14.06
C THR A 203 13.41 -8.03 13.46
N GLY A 204 14.00 -7.89 12.28
CA GLY A 204 14.63 -9.00 11.56
C GLY A 204 13.67 -9.90 10.80
N ALA A 205 12.37 -9.56 10.73
CA ALA A 205 11.40 -10.26 9.89
C ALA A 205 11.89 -10.41 8.44
N LYS A 206 11.51 -11.50 7.79
CA LYS A 206 12.01 -11.86 6.45
C LYS A 206 10.96 -11.74 5.37
N LYS A 207 9.69 -12.02 5.69
CA LYS A 207 8.62 -12.06 4.71
C LYS A 207 7.34 -11.46 5.24
N LEU A 208 6.68 -10.69 4.39
CA LEU A 208 5.27 -10.35 4.52
C LEU A 208 4.49 -11.20 3.51
N GLU A 209 3.47 -11.90 3.97
CA GLU A 209 2.60 -12.73 3.16
C GLU A 209 1.17 -12.17 3.26
N ILE A 210 0.52 -11.98 2.13
CA ILE A 210 -0.85 -11.47 2.04
C ILE A 210 -1.67 -12.49 1.27
N GLU A 211 -2.72 -12.99 1.89
CA GLU A 211 -3.65 -13.96 1.32
C GLU A 211 -5.02 -13.30 1.19
N ILE A 212 -5.60 -13.37 0.00
CA ILE A 212 -6.94 -12.90 -0.31
C ILE A 212 -7.79 -14.11 -0.65
N GLY A 213 -8.81 -14.35 0.16
CA GLY A 213 -9.79 -15.43 -0.04
C GLY A 213 -11.05 -14.95 -0.76
N ASP A 214 -11.90 -15.90 -1.11
CA ASP A 214 -13.18 -15.73 -1.82
C ASP A 214 -14.37 -15.43 -0.89
N GLY A 215 -14.09 -15.03 0.36
CA GLY A 215 -15.10 -14.75 1.39
C GLY A 215 -16.02 -15.91 1.79
N GLY A 216 -15.84 -17.11 1.21
CA GLY A 216 -16.61 -18.32 1.49
C GLY A 216 -17.82 -18.57 0.58
N ASP A 217 -18.09 -17.69 -0.40
CA ASP A 217 -19.19 -17.85 -1.37
C ASP A 217 -18.73 -18.13 -2.82
N GLY A 218 -17.42 -18.38 -3.00
CA GLY A 218 -16.78 -18.66 -4.27
C GLY A 218 -16.33 -17.40 -4.99
N VAL A 219 -15.58 -17.56 -6.08
CA VAL A 219 -14.81 -16.46 -6.72
C VAL A 219 -15.65 -15.50 -7.58
N GLY A 220 -16.95 -15.34 -7.31
CA GLY A 220 -17.82 -14.53 -8.16
C GLY A 220 -17.67 -13.04 -7.87
N CYS A 221 -17.12 -12.26 -8.81
CA CYS A 221 -17.04 -10.79 -8.71
C CYS A 221 -16.16 -10.26 -7.55
N ASP A 222 -15.15 -11.04 -7.16
CA ASP A 222 -14.26 -10.77 -6.03
C ASP A 222 -13.15 -9.77 -6.39
N HIS A 223 -13.54 -8.69 -7.06
CA HIS A 223 -12.68 -7.55 -7.37
C HIS A 223 -12.30 -6.87 -6.05
N SER A 224 -11.08 -7.16 -5.62
CA SER A 224 -10.49 -6.73 -4.36
C SER A 224 -9.42 -5.67 -4.64
N ALA A 225 -9.12 -4.87 -3.62
CA ALA A 225 -8.01 -3.94 -3.69
C ALA A 225 -7.32 -3.77 -2.34
N LEU A 226 -6.02 -3.46 -2.42
CA LEU A 226 -5.23 -2.92 -1.33
C LEU A 226 -5.00 -1.44 -1.61
N GLY A 227 -5.62 -0.56 -0.83
CA GLY A 227 -5.42 0.88 -0.88
C GLY A 227 -4.27 1.32 0.03
N ASP A 228 -3.39 2.20 -0.44
CA ASP A 228 -2.28 2.82 0.31
C ASP A 228 -1.39 1.81 1.09
N ALA A 229 -1.26 0.58 0.58
CA ALA A 229 -0.50 -0.49 1.23
C ALA A 229 1.01 -0.25 1.14
N LYS A 230 1.63 -0.04 2.30
CA LYS A 230 3.04 0.36 2.43
C LYS A 230 3.69 -0.19 3.69
N LEU A 231 4.99 -0.38 3.60
CA LEU A 231 5.90 -0.63 4.71
C LEU A 231 6.61 0.67 5.09
N LEU A 232 6.79 0.88 6.39
CA LEU A 232 7.45 2.05 6.95
C LEU A 232 8.69 1.60 7.74
N THR A 233 9.81 2.27 7.55
CA THR A 233 10.98 2.16 8.45
C THR A 233 10.76 2.98 9.72
N ALA A 234 11.62 2.82 10.72
CA ALA A 234 11.56 3.59 11.96
C ALA A 234 11.66 5.11 11.74
N GLN A 235 12.41 5.55 10.72
CA GLN A 235 12.50 6.97 10.33
C GLN A 235 11.14 7.49 9.86
N ALA A 236 10.48 6.73 8.98
CA ALA A 236 9.18 7.12 8.45
C ALA A 236 8.08 7.12 9.52
N THR A 237 8.16 6.30 10.57
CA THR A 237 7.14 6.30 11.63
C THR A 237 7.27 7.48 12.58
N THR A 238 8.48 7.98 12.84
CA THR A 238 8.70 9.16 13.70
C THR A 238 8.23 10.47 13.06
N ASP A 239 8.34 10.59 11.74
CA ASP A 239 7.85 11.77 11.01
C ASP A 239 6.32 11.90 11.09
N VAL A 240 5.58 10.79 11.21
CA VAL A 240 4.12 10.81 11.42
C VAL A 240 3.76 11.43 12.77
N GLU A 241 4.50 11.09 13.83
CA GLU A 241 4.26 11.70 15.13
C GLU A 241 4.59 13.20 15.15
N ALA A 242 5.59 13.63 14.38
CA ALA A 242 5.96 15.03 14.28
C ALA A 242 4.90 15.85 13.51
N ASP A 243 4.39 15.34 12.39
CA ASP A 243 3.35 16.02 11.60
C ASP A 243 1.98 16.04 12.31
N GLN A 244 1.68 15.02 13.13
CA GLN A 244 0.48 15.02 13.99
C GLN A 244 0.66 15.87 15.26
N LYS A 245 1.91 16.12 15.68
CA LYS A 245 2.26 17.16 16.66
C LYS A 245 2.45 18.48 15.93
N LEU A 246 1.36 19.03 15.38
CA LEU A 246 1.33 20.47 15.07
C LEU A 246 1.83 21.21 16.31
N PRO A 247 2.73 22.19 16.20
CA PRO A 247 3.15 22.99 17.35
C PRO A 247 1.91 23.68 17.88
N THR A 248 1.34 23.12 18.96
CA THR A 248 0.40 23.89 19.77
C THR A 248 1.16 25.14 20.19
N SER A 249 0.52 26.30 20.10
CA SER A 249 1.04 27.64 20.41
C SER A 249 1.63 27.81 21.81
N TRP A 250 1.73 26.72 22.59
CA TRP A 250 2.45 26.60 23.85
C TRP A 250 3.97 26.43 23.68
N ALA A 251 4.45 25.91 22.54
CA ALA A 251 5.88 25.74 22.29
C ALA A 251 6.61 27.08 22.05
N ASP A 252 5.94 28.05 21.40
CA ASP A 252 6.50 29.38 21.14
C ASP A 252 6.55 30.29 22.38
N ILE A 253 5.80 29.97 23.44
CA ILE A 253 5.80 30.75 24.69
C ILE A 253 7.04 30.45 25.55
N LYS A 254 7.68 29.28 25.37
CA LYS A 254 8.87 28.91 26.17
C LYS A 254 10.20 29.46 25.65
N SER A 255 10.21 30.13 24.51
CA SER A 255 11.41 30.83 23.99
C SER A 255 11.45 32.33 24.33
N SER A 256 10.46 32.84 25.09
CA SER A 256 10.37 34.26 25.47
C SER A 256 10.43 34.55 26.98
N TYR A 257 10.99 33.64 27.78
CA TYR A 257 11.39 33.92 29.17
C TYR A 257 12.85 33.55 29.42
#